data_AF-A0A1A7RD16-F1
#
_entry.id   AF-A0A1A7RD16-F1
#
_cell.length_a   1.000
_cell.length_b   1.000
_cell.length_c   1.000
_cell.angle_alpha   90.00
_cell.angle_beta   90.00
_cell.angle_gamma   90.00
#
_symmetry.space_group_name_H-M   'P 1'
#
loop_
_entity.id
_entity.type
_entity.pdbx_description
1 polymer ?
#
loop_
_entity_poly.entity_id
_entity_poly.type
_entity_poly.pdbx_seq_one_letter_code
_entity_poly.pdbx_strand_id
1 'polypeptide(L)'
;MHSSKPKHEFSTRLFRHVQVIQYLQVIGLALIAASFLYLVAANWLMLPKFIQLAIPILLLVLSAAASVYLTKHTWIRQSLDALSGLFLGLSLAVIGQVYQTGADSYLLFLVWALLLLPWLYRPNIGVFALLCIVSQLALFLYFKQSYLMSEHSLLYLLCMNVLTAFFLTFSLKYYSALRFLFIAFVTVMSMYSMFLFCGNGVEQYQWQYLLLSIVLPIYLILYFYLQHRALETSLQAAGLAASFSILIFQWAEHILSDSIVGILVLALLIFAWFAVISLALMKFLPQTKFAVIPLAIGAWLAGIILSSLLLTYWKAFSIVMGLIFITIAWWLIRRAQSIFSRQFAYCLWVCGQSAVLIHSEMLTQSIAFILILQIGFILLCLSSRMHWFIALIQLIAGYGLAVATICFGDLIQAEENLFLAVTGLNHLLLIILLITAAYWLQSMYRKTVVLWMLFIVLASVVLQTLSNNFLYFEQSNSPVAFLFIVYILPVIWLCLYITYDQKYLGGEKWLLLLLGMVLIALGYFEIFLLLVLISWAQVYQQTLVKALSIVLFIFSLWMLYYNLGLSFLLKSLTILLSGVLLLGITWVLSKVNVKQVGGA
;
A
#
# COMPACT_ATOMS: atom_id res chain seq x y z
N MET A 1 28.43 -5.56 -13.35
CA MET A 1 28.75 -7.01 -13.31
C MET A 1 27.49 -7.79 -12.97
N HIS A 2 26.98 -8.57 -13.93
CA HIS A 2 25.81 -9.43 -13.77
C HIS A 2 26.16 -10.58 -12.82
N SER A 3 25.85 -10.46 -11.53
CA SER A 3 25.73 -11.65 -10.68
C SER A 3 24.64 -12.52 -11.30
N SER A 4 24.98 -13.75 -11.67
CA SER A 4 24.05 -14.73 -12.23
C SER A 4 22.78 -14.79 -11.38
N LYS A 5 21.61 -14.65 -12.01
CA LYS A 5 20.31 -14.76 -11.32
C LYS A 5 20.27 -16.13 -10.62
N PRO A 6 19.84 -16.22 -9.35
CA PRO A 6 19.83 -17.48 -8.65
C PRO A 6 18.91 -18.48 -9.37
N LYS A 7 19.35 -19.75 -9.51
CA LYS A 7 18.56 -20.82 -10.13
C LYS A 7 17.21 -21.05 -9.43
N HIS A 8 17.17 -20.75 -8.13
CA HIS A 8 15.96 -20.75 -7.30
C HIS A 8 15.63 -19.31 -6.90
N GLU A 9 14.54 -18.78 -7.43
CA GLU A 9 14.23 -17.36 -7.27
C GLU A 9 13.82 -16.98 -5.84
N PHE A 10 13.12 -17.86 -5.13
CA PHE A 10 12.77 -17.71 -3.71
C PHE A 10 13.78 -18.47 -2.84
N SER A 11 15.01 -17.97 -2.75
CA SER A 11 16.06 -18.57 -1.91
C SER A 11 16.79 -17.52 -1.08
N THR A 12 17.50 -17.96 -0.05
CA THR A 12 18.31 -17.11 0.84
C THR A 12 19.42 -16.34 0.10
N ARG A 13 19.81 -16.79 -1.10
CA ARG A 13 20.78 -16.11 -1.98
C ARG A 13 20.36 -14.70 -2.37
N LEU A 14 19.07 -14.37 -2.30
CA LEU A 14 18.55 -13.02 -2.56
C LEU A 14 19.28 -11.96 -1.71
N PHE A 15 19.57 -12.30 -0.46
CA PHE A 15 20.17 -11.39 0.52
C PHE A 15 21.65 -11.10 0.28
N ARG A 16 22.29 -11.83 -0.64
CA ARG A 16 23.68 -11.59 -1.04
C ARG A 16 23.81 -10.48 -2.07
N HIS A 17 22.75 -10.14 -2.80
CA HIS A 17 22.85 -9.10 -3.82
C HIS A 17 23.15 -7.73 -3.18
N VAL A 18 24.16 -7.02 -3.71
CA VAL A 18 24.62 -5.72 -3.18
C VAL A 18 23.46 -4.73 -3.04
N GLN A 19 22.57 -4.66 -4.04
CA GLN A 19 21.41 -3.78 -3.99
C GLN A 19 20.47 -4.13 -2.83
N VAL A 20 20.22 -5.42 -2.57
CA VAL A 20 19.36 -5.85 -1.46
C VAL A 20 19.97 -5.42 -0.13
N ILE A 21 21.27 -5.62 0.05
CA ILE A 21 21.99 -5.18 1.26
C ILE A 21 21.83 -3.66 1.47
N GLN A 22 21.92 -2.86 0.41
CA GLN A 22 21.71 -1.41 0.49
C GLN A 22 20.30 -1.04 0.98
N TYR A 23 19.26 -1.68 0.43
CA TYR A 23 17.88 -1.44 0.88
C TYR A 23 17.68 -1.85 2.34
N LEU A 24 18.22 -3.00 2.75
CA LEU A 24 18.11 -3.47 4.14
C LEU A 24 18.86 -2.55 5.12
N GLN A 25 19.98 -1.95 4.72
CA GLN A 25 20.66 -0.92 5.52
C GLN A 25 19.79 0.33 5.70
N VAL A 26 19.15 0.80 4.63
CA VAL A 26 18.23 1.95 4.70
C VAL A 26 17.02 1.62 5.59
N ILE A 27 16.46 0.42 5.46
CA ILE A 27 15.36 -0.05 6.30
C ILE A 27 15.79 -0.15 7.77
N GLY A 28 16.99 -0.67 8.05
CA GLY A 28 17.53 -0.75 9.41
C GLY A 28 17.67 0.62 10.06
N LEU A 29 18.18 1.62 9.32
CA LEU A 29 18.24 3.01 9.79
C LEU A 29 16.84 3.61 9.99
N ALA A 30 15.89 3.32 9.09
CA ALA A 30 14.51 3.79 9.22
C ALA A 30 13.78 3.17 10.42
N LEU A 31 14.03 1.89 10.74
CA LEU A 31 13.52 1.25 11.94
C LEU A 31 14.07 1.91 13.21
N ILE A 32 15.37 2.22 13.25
CA ILE A 32 15.94 2.98 14.37
C ILE A 32 15.28 4.36 14.50
N ALA A 33 15.04 5.06 13.38
CA ALA A 33 14.29 6.32 13.37
C ALA A 33 12.89 6.17 14.00
N ALA A 34 12.15 5.17 13.52
CA ALA A 34 10.78 4.90 13.95
C ALA A 34 10.74 4.53 15.44
N SER A 35 11.71 3.74 15.92
CA SER A 35 11.85 3.40 17.33
C SER A 35 11.93 4.66 18.20
N PHE A 36 12.82 5.61 17.88
CA PHE A 36 12.94 6.85 18.66
C PHE A 36 11.71 7.75 18.55
N LEU A 37 11.03 7.76 17.40
CA LEU A 37 9.74 8.45 17.28
C LEU A 37 8.72 7.86 18.27
N TYR A 38 8.63 6.53 18.36
CA TYR A 38 7.75 5.83 19.30
C TYR A 38 8.17 6.06 20.75
N LEU A 39 9.47 6.13 21.01
CA LEU A 39 10.01 6.41 22.33
C LEU A 39 9.59 7.79 22.84
N VAL A 40 9.65 8.81 21.98
CA VAL A 40 9.16 10.16 22.29
C VAL A 40 7.64 10.16 22.42
N ALA A 41 6.91 9.43 21.57
CA ALA A 41 5.46 9.29 21.67
C ALA A 41 5.01 8.55 22.94
N ALA A 42 5.85 7.69 23.52
CA ALA A 42 5.59 6.97 24.76
C ALA A 42 5.47 7.88 25.99
N ASN A 43 5.78 9.18 25.85
CA ASN A 43 5.81 10.15 26.93
C ASN A 43 6.56 9.57 28.14
N TRP A 44 7.85 9.28 27.94
CA TRP A 44 8.82 8.66 28.86
C TRP A 44 9.05 9.45 30.17
N LEU A 45 7.98 9.72 30.91
CA LEU A 45 7.92 10.54 32.13
C LEU A 45 8.86 10.04 33.24
N MET A 46 9.25 8.77 33.20
CA MET A 46 10.20 8.19 34.15
C MET A 46 11.64 8.69 33.96
N LEU A 47 11.98 9.29 32.81
CA LEU A 47 13.31 9.86 32.59
C LEU A 47 13.40 11.29 33.11
N PRO A 48 14.51 11.66 33.79
CA PRO A 48 14.80 13.05 34.14
C PRO A 48 14.73 13.98 32.94
N LYS A 49 14.23 15.21 33.13
CA LYS A 49 14.06 16.22 32.07
C LYS A 49 15.31 16.43 31.21
N PHE A 50 16.48 16.48 31.85
CA PHE A 50 17.76 16.63 31.15
C PHE A 50 18.05 15.48 30.19
N ILE A 51 17.72 14.23 30.58
CA ILE A 51 17.92 13.05 29.73
C ILE A 51 16.96 13.09 28.54
N GLN A 52 15.70 13.45 28.76
CA GLN A 52 14.71 13.57 27.68
C GLN A 52 15.17 14.57 26.62
N LEU A 53 15.67 15.74 27.04
CA LEU A 53 16.20 16.76 26.13
C LEU A 53 17.49 16.32 25.43
N ALA A 54 18.38 15.62 26.15
CA ALA A 54 19.67 15.21 25.62
C ALA A 54 19.54 14.14 24.51
N ILE A 55 18.61 13.19 24.63
CA ILE A 55 18.53 12.04 23.71
C ILE A 55 18.36 12.48 22.24
N PRO A 56 17.32 13.25 21.83
CA PRO A 56 17.17 13.64 20.43
C PRO A 56 18.32 14.52 19.93
N ILE A 57 18.86 15.40 20.77
CA ILE A 57 19.97 16.30 20.40
C ILE A 57 21.26 15.49 20.16
N LEU A 58 21.58 14.54 21.04
CA LEU A 58 22.73 13.66 20.87
C LEU A 58 22.58 12.81 19.60
N LEU A 59 21.40 12.26 19.34
CA LEU A 59 21.14 11.48 18.13
C LEU A 59 21.23 12.32 16.85
N LEU A 60 20.79 13.58 16.90
CA LEU A 60 20.98 14.55 15.82
C LEU A 60 22.48 14.75 15.56
N VAL A 61 23.27 15.07 16.59
CA VAL A 61 24.71 15.32 16.46
C VAL A 61 25.45 14.06 15.97
N LEU A 62 25.13 12.89 16.51
CA LEU A 62 25.75 11.62 16.12
C LEU A 62 25.41 11.25 14.67
N SER A 63 24.14 11.39 14.26
CA SER A 63 23.74 11.13 12.87
C SER A 63 24.38 12.10 11.88
N ALA A 64 24.48 13.38 12.24
CA ALA A 64 25.16 14.39 11.43
C ALA A 64 26.67 14.11 11.31
N ALA A 65 27.34 13.81 12.43
CA ALA A 65 28.76 13.46 12.44
C ALA A 65 29.02 12.17 11.64
N ALA A 66 28.16 11.15 11.77
CA ALA A 66 28.25 9.92 10.99
C ALA A 66 28.05 10.16 9.47
N SER A 67 27.16 11.09 9.10
CA SER A 67 26.92 11.50 7.70
C SER A 67 28.15 12.18 7.09
N VAL A 68 28.92 12.93 7.89
CA VAL A 68 30.11 13.66 7.42
C VAL A 68 31.34 12.77 7.42
N TYR A 69 31.62 12.06 8.52
CA TYR A 69 32.92 11.43 8.75
C TYR A 69 32.96 9.93 8.49
N LEU A 70 31.86 9.21 8.71
CA LEU A 70 31.87 7.73 8.71
C LEU A 70 31.43 7.12 7.38
N THR A 71 30.78 7.90 6.51
CA THR A 71 30.05 7.34 5.38
C THR A 71 30.58 7.84 4.03
N LYS A 72 31.09 6.91 3.22
CA LYS A 72 31.44 7.16 1.80
C LYS A 72 30.29 6.88 0.84
N HIS A 73 29.30 6.08 1.26
CA HIS A 73 28.19 5.67 0.41
C HIS A 73 27.05 6.69 0.43
N THR A 74 26.64 7.17 -0.76
CA THR A 74 25.64 8.23 -0.92
C THR A 74 24.29 7.90 -0.28
N TRP A 75 23.80 6.66 -0.36
CA TRP A 75 22.50 6.27 0.19
C TRP A 75 22.47 6.26 1.73
N ILE A 76 23.51 5.73 2.40
CA ILE A 76 23.62 5.79 3.87
C ILE A 76 23.74 7.25 4.32
N ARG A 77 24.53 8.05 3.59
CA ARG A 77 24.70 9.48 3.86
C ARG A 77 23.36 10.22 3.80
N GLN A 78 22.54 9.91 2.78
CA GLN A 78 21.22 10.49 2.63
C GLN A 78 20.27 10.07 3.75
N SER A 79 20.27 8.80 4.13
CA SER A 79 19.49 8.29 5.26
C SER A 79 19.90 8.92 6.59
N LEU A 80 21.19 9.14 6.82
CA LEU A 80 21.70 9.79 8.03
C LEU A 80 21.29 11.27 8.10
N ASP A 81 21.34 12.04 7.00
CA ASP A 81 20.81 13.42 7.07
C ASP A 81 19.29 13.44 7.29
N ALA A 82 18.56 12.48 6.71
CA ALA A 82 17.12 12.38 6.91
C ALA A 82 16.81 12.06 8.38
N LEU A 83 17.62 11.20 9.01
CA LEU A 83 17.59 10.97 10.45
C LEU A 83 17.90 12.25 11.24
N SER A 84 18.92 13.01 10.86
CA SER A 84 19.23 14.28 11.52
C SER A 84 18.07 15.28 11.41
N GLY A 85 17.46 15.39 10.23
CA GLY A 85 16.27 16.20 10.00
C GLY A 85 15.06 15.73 10.82
N LEU A 86 14.91 14.42 11.04
CA LEU A 86 13.87 13.86 11.90
C LEU A 86 14.14 14.16 13.37
N PHE A 87 15.37 13.95 13.86
CA PHE A 87 15.74 14.26 15.24
C PHE A 87 15.66 15.74 15.55
N LEU A 88 15.86 16.61 14.55
CA LEU A 88 15.62 18.05 14.70
C LEU A 88 14.16 18.34 15.09
N GLY A 89 13.19 17.72 14.42
CA GLY A 89 11.79 17.83 14.77
C GLY A 89 11.45 17.21 16.13
N LEU A 90 12.01 16.03 16.41
CA LEU A 90 11.82 15.37 17.71
C LEU A 90 12.39 16.18 18.87
N SER A 91 13.53 16.87 18.69
CA SER A 91 14.06 17.81 19.68
C SER A 91 13.06 18.92 19.99
N LEU A 92 12.44 19.54 18.97
CA LEU A 92 11.41 20.56 19.15
C LEU A 92 10.19 20.01 19.88
N ALA A 93 9.74 18.80 19.52
CA ALA A 93 8.62 18.13 20.18
C ALA A 93 8.89 17.86 21.66
N VAL A 94 10.08 17.35 21.99
CA VAL A 94 10.44 17.06 23.38
C VAL A 94 10.61 18.34 24.20
N ILE A 95 11.12 19.43 23.63
CA ILE A 95 11.15 20.74 24.30
C ILE A 95 9.72 21.17 24.67
N GLY A 96 8.77 21.06 23.72
CA GLY A 96 7.37 21.35 23.95
C GLY A 96 6.75 20.52 25.07
N GLN A 97 7.06 19.22 25.10
CA GLN A 97 6.58 18.29 26.13
C GLN A 97 7.18 18.57 27.52
N VAL A 98 8.51 18.71 27.62
CA VAL A 98 9.24 18.84 28.91
C VAL A 98 8.94 20.15 29.62
N TYR A 99 8.87 21.24 28.87
CA TYR A 99 8.62 22.57 29.41
C TYR A 99 7.14 22.95 29.39
N GLN A 100 6.27 22.09 28.84
CA GLN A 100 4.83 22.36 28.70
C GLN A 100 4.58 23.75 28.13
N THR A 101 5.34 24.15 27.12
CA THR A 101 5.35 25.54 26.59
C THR A 101 4.03 25.96 25.96
N GLY A 102 2.99 25.11 26.00
CA GLY A 102 1.76 25.29 25.24
C GLY A 102 2.04 25.45 23.75
N ALA A 103 3.22 25.02 23.27
CA ALA A 103 3.69 25.31 21.93
C ALA A 103 2.68 24.81 20.92
N ASP A 104 2.19 25.75 20.13
CA ASP A 104 1.20 25.46 19.12
C ASP A 104 1.74 24.44 18.10
N SER A 105 0.95 23.41 17.80
CA SER A 105 1.39 22.33 16.90
C SER A 105 1.78 22.88 15.53
N TYR A 106 1.06 23.89 15.01
CA TYR A 106 1.46 24.62 13.81
C TYR A 106 2.88 25.16 13.89
N LEU A 107 3.22 25.89 14.95
CA LEU A 107 4.52 26.54 15.10
C LEU A 107 5.65 25.49 15.13
N LEU A 108 5.43 24.36 15.81
CA LEU A 108 6.39 23.25 15.82
C LEU A 108 6.71 22.77 14.40
N PHE A 109 5.69 22.43 13.60
CA PHE A 109 5.92 21.91 12.25
C PHE A 109 6.42 23.00 11.28
N LEU A 110 6.03 24.27 11.46
CA LEU A 110 6.57 25.38 10.68
C LEU A 110 8.07 25.56 10.92
N VAL A 111 8.49 25.66 12.19
CA VAL A 111 9.90 25.83 12.57
C VAL A 111 10.69 24.61 12.11
N TRP A 112 10.14 23.41 12.23
CA TRP A 112 10.75 22.20 11.70
C TRP A 112 10.95 22.28 10.18
N ALA A 113 9.94 22.69 9.40
CA ALA A 113 10.07 22.86 7.95
C ALA A 113 11.18 23.85 7.58
N LEU A 114 11.23 25.01 8.24
CA LEU A 114 12.27 26.02 8.01
C LEU A 114 13.67 25.49 8.31
N LEU A 115 13.80 24.76 9.43
CA LEU A 115 15.07 24.18 9.84
C LEU A 115 15.53 23.02 8.96
N LEU A 116 14.66 22.44 8.11
CA LEU A 116 15.03 21.45 7.10
C LEU A 116 15.63 22.08 5.83
N LEU A 117 15.36 23.36 5.54
CA LEU A 117 15.86 24.02 4.32
C LEU A 117 17.40 24.00 4.21
N PRO A 118 18.18 24.33 5.26
CA PRO A 118 19.65 24.25 5.19
C PRO A 118 20.18 22.84 4.92
N TRP A 119 19.44 21.79 5.31
CA TRP A 119 19.82 20.40 5.06
C TRP A 119 19.68 19.99 3.59
N LEU A 120 19.02 20.80 2.76
CA LEU A 120 18.93 20.63 1.31
C LEU A 120 20.12 21.25 0.54
N TYR A 121 21.22 21.61 1.22
CA TYR A 121 22.45 22.09 0.56
C TYR A 121 23.00 21.11 -0.49
N ARG A 122 22.60 19.83 -0.40
CA ARG A 122 22.86 18.79 -1.40
C ARG A 122 21.57 18.03 -1.74
N PRO A 123 21.46 17.40 -2.92
CA PRO A 123 20.31 16.56 -3.25
C PRO A 123 20.14 15.40 -2.25
N ASN A 124 19.09 15.49 -1.43
CA ASN A 124 18.71 14.45 -0.48
C ASN A 124 17.20 14.19 -0.56
N ILE A 125 16.84 13.00 -1.06
CA ILE A 125 15.45 12.60 -1.23
C ILE A 125 14.70 12.46 0.11
N GLY A 126 15.39 12.01 1.17
CA GLY A 126 14.78 11.80 2.48
C GLY A 126 14.46 13.12 3.18
N VAL A 127 15.42 14.05 3.21
CA VAL A 127 15.21 15.40 3.77
C VAL A 127 14.13 16.15 2.98
N PHE A 128 14.16 16.06 1.64
CA PHE A 128 13.15 16.71 0.81
C PHE A 128 11.74 16.11 1.01
N ALA A 129 11.63 14.79 1.11
CA ALA A 129 10.35 14.13 1.42
C ALA A 129 9.83 14.55 2.81
N LEU A 130 10.72 14.62 3.82
CA LEU A 130 10.36 15.10 5.15
C LEU A 130 9.88 16.55 5.12
N LEU A 131 10.58 17.43 4.40
CA LEU A 131 10.17 18.83 4.20
C LEU A 131 8.77 18.91 3.58
N CYS A 132 8.49 18.12 2.54
CA CYS A 132 7.18 18.09 1.90
C CYS A 132 6.07 17.69 2.89
N ILE A 133 6.30 16.65 3.71
CA ILE A 133 5.31 16.18 4.69
C ILE A 133 5.09 17.23 5.79
N VAL A 134 6.18 17.71 6.39
CA VAL A 134 6.14 18.64 7.53
C VAL A 134 5.54 19.98 7.14
N SER A 135 5.85 20.51 5.95
CA SER A 135 5.27 21.77 5.45
C SER A 135 3.79 21.65 5.12
N GLN A 136 3.35 20.54 4.52
CA GLN A 136 1.92 20.29 4.27
C GLN A 136 1.15 20.13 5.59
N LEU A 137 1.76 19.48 6.59
CA LEU A 137 1.16 19.35 7.91
C LEU A 137 1.10 20.71 8.64
N ALA A 138 2.14 21.53 8.55
CA ALA A 138 2.15 22.89 9.09
C ALA A 138 1.03 23.73 8.47
N LEU A 139 0.85 23.65 7.15
CA LEU A 139 -0.23 24.35 6.46
C LEU A 139 -1.61 23.88 6.94
N PHE A 140 -1.83 22.57 7.03
CA PHE A 140 -3.07 22.01 7.57
C PHE A 140 -3.36 22.47 9.00
N LEU A 141 -2.34 22.42 9.88
CA LEU A 141 -2.49 22.83 11.27
C LEU A 141 -2.74 24.32 11.41
N TYR A 142 -2.11 25.16 10.57
CA TYR A 142 -2.39 26.60 10.54
C TYR A 142 -3.89 26.87 10.35
N PHE A 143 -4.51 26.31 9.30
CA PHE A 143 -5.94 26.51 9.03
C PHE A 143 -6.84 25.89 10.10
N LYS A 144 -6.46 24.73 10.64
CA LYS A 144 -7.23 24.05 11.67
C LYS A 144 -7.24 24.83 12.99
N GLN A 145 -6.09 25.35 13.41
CA GLN A 145 -5.92 25.99 14.72
C GLN A 145 -6.33 27.47 14.73
N SER A 146 -6.24 28.14 13.58
CA SER A 146 -6.78 29.49 13.39
C SER A 146 -8.29 29.53 13.13
N TYR A 147 -8.98 28.38 13.14
CA TYR A 147 -10.40 28.22 12.78
C TYR A 147 -10.77 28.66 11.35
N LEU A 148 -9.79 29.10 10.53
CA LEU A 148 -9.97 29.47 9.13
C LEU A 148 -10.41 28.29 8.25
N MET A 149 -10.20 27.04 8.69
CA MET A 149 -10.62 25.85 7.93
C MET A 149 -12.14 25.79 7.72
N SER A 150 -12.94 26.14 8.73
CA SER A 150 -14.40 26.12 8.63
C SER A 150 -14.94 27.32 7.85
N GLU A 151 -14.31 28.49 8.02
CA GLU A 151 -14.77 29.74 7.39
C GLU A 151 -14.27 29.89 5.95
N HIS A 152 -13.06 29.43 5.65
CA HIS A 152 -12.34 29.65 4.39
C HIS A 152 -11.70 28.36 3.87
N SER A 153 -12.48 27.29 3.78
CA SER A 153 -12.04 25.99 3.25
C SER A 153 -11.47 26.08 1.83
N LEU A 154 -11.95 27.02 1.01
CA LEU A 154 -11.40 27.28 -0.31
C LEU A 154 -9.96 27.78 -0.28
N LEU A 155 -9.67 28.72 0.62
CA LEU A 155 -8.35 29.32 0.75
C LEU A 155 -7.34 28.25 1.20
N TYR A 156 -7.75 27.37 2.11
CA TYR A 156 -6.96 26.20 2.48
C TYR A 156 -6.62 25.33 1.27
N LEU A 157 -7.60 24.93 0.47
CA LEU A 157 -7.37 24.07 -0.70
C LEU A 157 -6.52 24.74 -1.78
N LEU A 158 -6.69 26.05 -1.98
CA LEU A 158 -5.84 26.84 -2.86
C LEU A 158 -4.38 26.78 -2.37
N CYS A 159 -4.13 27.10 -1.10
CA CYS A 159 -2.79 27.07 -0.51
C CYS A 159 -2.16 25.67 -0.61
N MET A 160 -2.93 24.61 -0.35
CA MET A 160 -2.47 23.23 -0.49
C MET A 160 -2.04 22.94 -1.94
N ASN A 161 -2.87 23.30 -2.93
CA ASN A 161 -2.55 23.10 -4.35
C ASN A 161 -1.29 23.89 -4.78
N VAL A 162 -1.16 25.14 -4.34
CA VAL A 162 0.02 25.98 -4.64
C VAL A 162 1.29 25.38 -4.03
N LEU A 163 1.23 24.97 -2.75
CA LEU A 163 2.38 24.35 -2.07
C LEU A 163 2.77 23.02 -2.71
N THR A 164 1.78 22.21 -3.11
CA THR A 164 2.01 20.96 -3.86
C THR A 164 2.64 21.24 -5.23
N ALA A 165 2.15 22.22 -5.97
CA ALA A 165 2.72 22.61 -7.27
C ALA A 165 4.18 23.05 -7.12
N PHE A 166 4.46 23.87 -6.10
CA PHE A 166 5.82 24.30 -5.77
C PHE A 166 6.74 23.10 -5.54
N PHE A 167 6.43 22.21 -4.59
CA PHE A 167 7.29 21.04 -4.33
C PHE A 167 7.39 20.09 -5.51
N LEU A 168 6.33 19.96 -6.29
CA LEU A 168 6.33 19.13 -7.49
C LEU A 168 7.33 19.63 -8.53
N THR A 169 7.45 20.94 -8.75
CA THR A 169 8.45 21.47 -9.69
C THR A 169 9.88 21.12 -9.27
N PHE A 170 10.21 21.25 -7.98
CA PHE A 170 11.50 20.83 -7.44
C PHE A 170 11.71 19.32 -7.51
N SER A 171 10.67 18.54 -7.20
CA SER A 171 10.67 17.09 -7.28
C SER A 171 10.99 16.59 -8.69
N LEU A 172 10.38 17.21 -9.71
CA LEU A 172 10.62 16.86 -11.10
C LEU A 172 12.06 17.17 -11.56
N LYS A 173 12.66 18.23 -11.02
CA LYS A 173 14.04 18.65 -11.35
C LYS A 173 15.11 17.84 -10.65
N TYR A 174 14.97 17.62 -9.33
CA TYR A 174 16.03 17.03 -8.49
C TYR A 174 15.71 15.62 -7.96
N TYR A 175 14.43 15.26 -7.81
CA TYR A 175 13.99 14.06 -7.09
C TYR A 175 12.98 13.23 -7.88
N SER A 176 13.38 12.79 -9.08
CA SER A 176 12.46 12.16 -10.05
C SER A 176 11.71 10.92 -9.55
N ALA A 177 12.16 10.29 -8.46
CA ALA A 177 11.50 9.13 -7.85
C ALA A 177 10.20 9.51 -7.11
N LEU A 178 10.11 10.71 -6.54
CA LEU A 178 8.93 11.17 -5.78
C LEU A 178 7.76 11.57 -6.69
N ARG A 179 7.97 11.69 -8.01
CA ARG A 179 6.94 12.13 -8.96
C ARG A 179 5.65 11.31 -8.88
N PHE A 180 5.75 10.00 -8.66
CA PHE A 180 4.57 9.13 -8.56
C PHE A 180 3.76 9.40 -7.29
N LEU A 181 4.41 9.76 -6.18
CA LEU A 181 3.73 10.17 -4.96
C LEU A 181 2.99 11.48 -5.16
N PHE A 182 3.59 12.45 -5.86
CA PHE A 182 2.91 13.69 -6.19
C PHE A 182 1.75 13.50 -7.17
N ILE A 183 1.89 12.67 -8.21
CA ILE A 183 0.78 12.30 -9.11
C ILE A 183 -0.38 11.77 -8.27
N ALA A 184 -0.14 10.78 -7.41
CA ALA A 184 -1.17 10.23 -6.53
C ALA A 184 -1.80 11.30 -5.62
N PHE A 185 -0.98 12.11 -4.94
CA PHE A 185 -1.47 13.17 -4.06
C PHE A 185 -2.34 14.19 -4.80
N VAL A 186 -1.93 14.62 -5.99
CA VAL A 186 -2.71 15.54 -6.83
C VAL A 186 -4.02 14.92 -7.27
N THR A 187 -4.04 13.62 -7.62
CA THR A 187 -5.29 12.95 -7.99
C THR A 187 -6.27 12.88 -6.82
N VAL A 188 -5.79 12.61 -5.60
CA VAL A 188 -6.63 12.61 -4.39
C VAL A 188 -7.16 14.01 -4.08
N MET A 189 -6.31 15.03 -4.15
CA MET A 189 -6.73 16.43 -3.97
C MET A 189 -7.76 16.89 -5.02
N SER A 190 -7.58 16.45 -6.26
CA SER A 190 -8.53 16.70 -7.36
C SER A 190 -9.88 16.04 -7.10
N MET A 191 -9.89 14.77 -6.70
CA MET A 191 -11.11 14.05 -6.32
C MET A 191 -11.81 14.70 -5.13
N TYR A 192 -11.06 15.08 -4.09
CA TYR A 192 -11.62 15.74 -2.91
C TYR A 192 -12.23 17.11 -3.25
N SER A 193 -11.56 17.90 -4.09
CA SER A 193 -12.07 19.19 -4.56
C SER A 193 -13.32 19.01 -5.41
N MET A 194 -13.37 17.98 -6.27
CA MET A 194 -14.58 17.65 -7.02
C MET A 194 -15.71 17.17 -6.10
N PHE A 195 -15.40 16.36 -5.10
CA PHE A 195 -16.38 15.93 -4.12
C PHE A 195 -16.98 17.11 -3.36
N LEU A 196 -16.21 18.15 -3.02
CA LEU A 196 -16.72 19.37 -2.40
C LEU A 196 -17.51 20.28 -3.36
N PHE A 197 -17.13 20.31 -4.64
CA PHE A 197 -17.92 20.97 -5.68
C PHE A 197 -19.32 20.36 -5.79
N CYS A 198 -19.37 19.04 -5.70
CA CYS A 198 -20.56 18.22 -5.76
C CYS A 198 -21.38 18.27 -4.45
N GLY A 199 -20.72 17.94 -3.35
CA GLY A 199 -21.30 17.71 -2.04
C GLY A 199 -21.13 18.89 -1.13
N ASN A 200 -22.19 19.69 -1.01
CA ASN A 200 -22.38 20.50 0.19
C ASN A 200 -23.84 20.88 0.50
N GLY A 201 -24.85 20.34 -0.20
CA GLY A 201 -26.26 20.73 0.06
C GLY A 201 -26.53 22.24 -0.05
N VAL A 202 -25.55 23.02 -0.51
CA VAL A 202 -25.64 24.45 -0.76
C VAL A 202 -26.25 24.57 -2.15
N GLU A 203 -27.35 25.32 -2.25
CA GLU A 203 -28.12 25.51 -3.49
C GLU A 203 -27.33 26.13 -4.66
N GLN A 204 -26.05 26.48 -4.46
CA GLN A 204 -25.18 27.12 -5.44
C GLN A 204 -23.87 26.38 -5.61
N TYR A 205 -23.62 25.90 -6.84
CA TYR A 205 -22.34 25.36 -7.26
C TYR A 205 -21.21 26.39 -7.10
N GLN A 206 -20.22 26.08 -6.27
CA GLN A 206 -19.03 26.93 -6.12
C GLN A 206 -18.00 26.56 -7.19
N TRP A 207 -18.03 27.26 -8.32
CA TRP A 207 -17.13 27.06 -9.48
C TRP A 207 -15.63 27.05 -9.13
N GLN A 208 -15.25 27.66 -8.02
CA GLN A 208 -13.88 27.73 -7.57
C GLN A 208 -13.32 26.33 -7.19
N TYR A 209 -14.12 25.44 -6.60
CA TYR A 209 -13.69 24.05 -6.33
C TYR A 209 -13.49 23.23 -7.60
N LEU A 210 -14.31 23.48 -8.64
CA LEU A 210 -14.13 22.87 -9.95
C LEU A 210 -12.81 23.30 -10.59
N LEU A 211 -12.45 24.59 -10.47
CA LEU A 211 -11.16 25.07 -10.96
C LEU A 211 -9.99 24.39 -10.24
N LEU A 212 -10.06 24.27 -8.91
CA LEU A 212 -9.04 23.60 -8.10
C LEU A 212 -8.90 22.12 -8.46
N SER A 213 -9.99 21.43 -8.81
CA SER A 213 -9.95 20.02 -9.19
C SER A 213 -9.30 19.78 -10.56
N ILE A 214 -9.25 20.79 -11.43
CA ILE A 214 -8.84 20.63 -12.84
C ILE A 214 -7.44 21.21 -13.12
N VAL A 215 -7.13 22.41 -12.60
CA VAL A 215 -5.98 23.21 -13.04
C VAL A 215 -4.64 22.48 -12.90
N LEU A 216 -4.35 21.96 -11.70
CA LEU A 216 -3.07 21.32 -11.42
C LEU A 216 -2.91 19.96 -12.14
N PRO A 217 -3.95 19.08 -12.20
CA PRO A 217 -3.91 17.90 -13.05
C PRO A 217 -3.69 18.19 -14.54
N ILE A 218 -4.36 19.18 -15.13
CA ILE A 218 -4.17 19.53 -16.55
C ILE A 218 -2.74 20.02 -16.79
N TYR A 219 -2.22 20.89 -15.92
CA TYR A 219 -0.83 21.34 -16.00
C TYR A 219 0.14 20.16 -16.04
N LEU A 220 -0.07 19.14 -15.20
CA LEU A 220 0.76 17.94 -15.19
C LEU A 220 0.63 17.08 -16.45
N ILE A 221 -0.59 16.90 -16.96
CA ILE A 221 -0.82 16.18 -18.21
C ILE A 221 -0.04 16.86 -19.34
N LEU A 222 -0.16 18.18 -19.48
CA LEU A 222 0.54 18.96 -20.49
C LEU A 222 2.06 18.86 -20.31
N TYR A 223 2.56 19.04 -19.09
CA TYR A 223 3.99 18.95 -18.80
C TYR A 223 4.57 17.57 -19.17
N PHE A 224 3.92 16.48 -18.75
CA PHE A 224 4.40 15.14 -19.06
C PHE A 224 4.24 14.77 -20.54
N TYR A 225 3.22 15.32 -21.21
CA TYR A 225 2.99 15.11 -22.63
C TYR A 225 4.10 15.75 -23.45
N LEU A 226 4.45 17.00 -23.15
CA LEU A 226 5.57 17.71 -23.78
C LEU A 226 6.91 17.03 -23.52
N GLN A 227 7.07 16.37 -22.38
CA GLN A 227 8.29 15.60 -22.03
C GLN A 227 8.28 14.16 -22.57
N HIS A 228 7.31 13.78 -23.41
CA HIS A 228 7.12 12.43 -23.96
C HIS A 228 7.04 11.30 -22.91
N ARG A 229 6.55 11.62 -21.70
CA ARG A 229 6.40 10.67 -20.59
C ARG A 229 5.01 10.03 -20.57
N ALA A 230 4.83 9.03 -21.43
CA ALA A 230 3.51 8.44 -21.70
C ALA A 230 2.84 7.78 -20.47
N LEU A 231 3.60 7.14 -19.58
CA LEU A 231 3.03 6.53 -18.37
C LEU A 231 2.43 7.61 -17.45
N GLU A 232 3.21 8.64 -17.15
CA GLU A 232 2.83 9.72 -16.26
C GLU A 232 1.63 10.52 -16.79
N THR A 233 1.60 10.81 -18.10
CA THR A 233 0.41 11.42 -18.73
C THR A 233 -0.84 10.57 -18.55
N SER A 234 -0.74 9.26 -18.81
CA SER A 234 -1.88 8.34 -18.72
C SER A 234 -2.40 8.19 -17.28
N LEU A 235 -1.51 8.17 -16.29
CA LEU A 235 -1.87 8.09 -14.87
C LEU A 235 -2.60 9.36 -14.41
N GLN A 236 -2.07 10.53 -14.77
CA GLN A 236 -2.70 11.80 -14.40
C GLN A 236 -4.03 12.01 -15.12
N ALA A 237 -4.11 11.63 -16.40
CA ALA A 237 -5.36 11.67 -17.18
C ALA A 237 -6.42 10.73 -16.60
N ALA A 238 -6.03 9.53 -16.16
CA ALA A 238 -6.92 8.62 -15.46
C ALA A 238 -7.42 9.20 -14.14
N GLY A 239 -6.54 9.84 -13.36
CA GLY A 239 -6.94 10.50 -12.11
C GLY A 239 -7.90 11.67 -12.32
N LEU A 240 -7.67 12.49 -13.36
CA LEU A 240 -8.60 13.54 -13.76
C LEU A 240 -9.94 12.96 -14.24
N ALA A 241 -9.93 11.91 -15.07
CA ALA A 241 -11.17 11.24 -15.50
C ALA A 241 -11.96 10.67 -14.31
N ALA A 242 -11.27 10.12 -13.31
CA ALA A 242 -11.89 9.65 -12.08
C ALA A 242 -12.49 10.81 -11.26
N SER A 243 -11.83 11.97 -11.17
CA SER A 243 -12.45 13.16 -10.57
C SER A 243 -13.75 13.56 -11.30
N PHE A 244 -13.74 13.66 -12.64
CA PHE A 244 -14.93 13.99 -13.42
C PHE A 244 -16.06 12.97 -13.28
N SER A 245 -15.74 11.71 -13.00
CA SER A 245 -16.76 10.69 -12.78
C SER A 245 -17.63 10.98 -11.55
N ILE A 246 -17.08 11.64 -10.52
CA ILE A 246 -17.82 12.08 -9.33
C ILE A 246 -18.89 13.12 -9.72
N LEU A 247 -18.51 14.09 -10.55
CA LEU A 247 -19.43 15.12 -11.05
C LEU A 247 -20.60 14.51 -11.82
N ILE A 248 -20.30 13.57 -12.70
CA ILE A 248 -21.30 12.94 -13.56
C ILE A 248 -22.22 12.04 -12.76
N PHE A 249 -21.66 11.26 -11.83
CA PHE A 249 -22.44 10.43 -10.93
C PHE A 249 -23.51 11.27 -10.23
N GLN A 250 -23.13 12.40 -9.64
CA GLN A 250 -24.06 13.24 -8.92
C GLN A 250 -25.06 13.97 -9.85
N TRP A 251 -24.60 14.48 -11.00
CA TRP A 251 -25.49 15.15 -11.94
C TRP A 251 -26.58 14.20 -12.44
N ALA A 252 -26.21 12.97 -12.71
CA ALA A 252 -27.14 11.97 -13.21
C ALA A 252 -28.02 11.39 -12.09
N GLU A 253 -27.56 11.31 -10.84
CA GLU A 253 -28.41 11.06 -9.65
C GLU A 253 -29.49 12.14 -9.49
N HIS A 254 -29.17 13.42 -9.74
CA HIS A 254 -30.16 14.50 -9.62
C HIS A 254 -31.24 14.50 -10.71
N ILE A 255 -30.90 14.05 -11.93
CA ILE A 255 -31.81 14.05 -13.08
C ILE A 255 -32.69 12.80 -13.11
N LEU A 256 -32.14 11.66 -12.69
CA LEU A 256 -32.82 10.38 -12.75
C LEU A 256 -33.50 10.14 -11.39
N SER A 257 -34.83 10.23 -11.36
CA SER A 257 -35.63 9.86 -10.18
C SER A 257 -35.31 8.44 -9.70
N ASP A 258 -35.60 8.13 -8.43
CA ASP A 258 -35.44 6.83 -7.71
C ASP A 258 -36.10 5.60 -8.38
N SER A 259 -36.53 5.71 -9.64
CA SER A 259 -37.02 4.63 -10.47
C SER A 259 -35.89 3.66 -10.88
N ILE A 260 -36.24 2.37 -10.90
CA ILE A 260 -35.39 1.26 -11.34
C ILE A 260 -34.80 1.50 -12.74
N VAL A 261 -35.61 2.10 -13.63
CA VAL A 261 -35.22 2.43 -14.99
C VAL A 261 -34.24 3.61 -15.00
N GLY A 262 -34.45 4.61 -14.14
CA GLY A 262 -33.56 5.76 -14.01
C GLY A 262 -32.13 5.36 -13.68
N ILE A 263 -31.96 4.44 -12.74
CA ILE A 263 -30.62 4.02 -12.30
C ILE A 263 -29.99 3.04 -13.34
N LEU A 264 -30.79 2.28 -14.09
CA LEU A 264 -30.29 1.49 -15.23
C LEU A 264 -29.78 2.40 -16.37
N VAL A 265 -30.51 3.47 -16.67
CA VAL A 265 -30.05 4.52 -17.60
C VAL A 265 -28.80 5.21 -17.06
N LEU A 266 -28.71 5.48 -15.74
CA LEU A 266 -27.53 6.03 -15.09
C LEU A 266 -26.28 5.18 -15.36
N ALA A 267 -26.33 3.87 -15.12
CA ALA A 267 -25.14 3.02 -15.35
C ALA A 267 -24.78 2.88 -16.82
N LEU A 268 -25.76 2.82 -17.72
CA LEU A 268 -25.49 2.83 -19.16
C LEU A 268 -24.87 4.16 -19.60
N LEU A 269 -25.30 5.28 -19.04
CA LEU A 269 -24.76 6.62 -19.33
C LEU A 269 -23.34 6.76 -18.78
N ILE A 270 -23.09 6.33 -17.54
CA ILE A 270 -21.74 6.27 -16.95
C ILE A 270 -20.82 5.39 -17.80
N PHE A 271 -21.30 4.22 -18.23
CA PHE A 271 -20.53 3.32 -19.10
C PHE A 271 -20.24 3.93 -20.47
N ALA A 272 -21.26 4.47 -21.14
CA ALA A 272 -21.12 5.12 -22.45
C ALA A 272 -20.17 6.30 -22.36
N TRP A 273 -20.27 7.10 -21.30
CA TRP A 273 -19.40 8.25 -21.07
C TRP A 273 -17.94 7.84 -20.80
N PHE A 274 -17.71 6.82 -19.96
CA PHE A 274 -16.37 6.28 -19.76
C PHE A 274 -15.78 5.75 -21.05
N ALA A 275 -16.58 5.10 -21.90
CA ALA A 275 -16.14 4.67 -23.22
C ALA A 275 -15.79 5.88 -24.12
N VAL A 276 -16.60 6.94 -24.13
CA VAL A 276 -16.36 8.18 -24.90
C VAL A 276 -15.11 8.91 -24.42
N ILE A 277 -14.95 9.14 -23.12
CA ILE A 277 -13.73 9.73 -22.54
C ILE A 277 -12.51 8.89 -22.91
N SER A 278 -12.62 7.57 -22.81
CA SER A 278 -11.50 6.68 -23.11
C SER A 278 -11.12 6.68 -24.58
N LEU A 279 -12.11 6.75 -25.49
CA LEU A 279 -11.88 6.91 -26.93
C LEU A 279 -11.27 8.28 -27.26
N ALA A 280 -11.75 9.35 -26.63
CA ALA A 280 -11.19 10.68 -26.76
C ALA A 280 -9.74 10.73 -26.25
N LEU A 281 -9.48 10.19 -25.05
CA LEU A 281 -8.15 10.09 -24.46
C LEU A 281 -7.20 9.26 -25.35
N MET A 282 -7.66 8.17 -25.95
CA MET A 282 -6.85 7.39 -26.90
C MET A 282 -6.48 8.16 -28.17
N LYS A 283 -7.29 9.15 -28.58
CA LYS A 283 -6.99 10.01 -29.74
C LYS A 283 -5.96 11.09 -29.40
N PHE A 284 -5.98 11.60 -28.16
CA PHE A 284 -5.10 12.71 -27.73
C PHE A 284 -3.81 12.25 -27.04
N LEU A 285 -3.81 11.08 -26.39
CA LEU A 285 -2.63 10.54 -25.72
C LEU A 285 -1.66 9.87 -26.73
N PRO A 286 -0.35 9.88 -26.45
CA PRO A 286 0.62 9.18 -27.30
C PRO A 286 0.28 7.69 -27.38
N GLN A 287 0.23 7.15 -28.61
CA GLN A 287 -0.15 5.77 -28.92
C GLN A 287 0.89 4.77 -28.39
N THR A 288 0.88 4.57 -27.08
CA THR A 288 1.74 3.64 -26.35
C THR A 288 0.87 2.64 -25.61
N LYS A 289 1.49 1.58 -25.08
CA LYS A 289 0.80 0.55 -24.26
C LYS A 289 0.06 1.14 -23.04
N PHE A 290 0.42 2.36 -22.62
CA PHE A 290 -0.14 3.03 -21.44
C PHE A 290 -1.39 3.86 -21.71
N ALA A 291 -1.70 4.18 -22.98
CA ALA A 291 -2.95 4.86 -23.35
C ALA A 291 -4.20 4.04 -23.00
N VAL A 292 -4.03 2.75 -22.71
CA VAL A 292 -5.07 1.80 -22.28
C VAL A 292 -5.43 1.96 -20.80
N ILE A 293 -4.59 2.58 -19.97
CA ILE A 293 -4.80 2.66 -18.52
C ILE A 293 -6.12 3.39 -18.15
N PRO A 294 -6.41 4.59 -18.67
CA PRO A 294 -7.69 5.26 -18.40
C PRO A 294 -8.89 4.42 -18.83
N LEU A 295 -8.79 3.73 -19.98
CA LEU A 295 -9.85 2.86 -20.49
C LEU A 295 -10.13 1.69 -19.55
N ALA A 296 -9.07 1.04 -19.06
CA ALA A 296 -9.24 -0.05 -18.11
C ALA A 296 -9.92 0.46 -16.84
N ILE A 297 -9.42 1.52 -16.22
CA ILE A 297 -9.99 2.08 -14.98
C ILE A 297 -11.47 2.46 -15.17
N GLY A 298 -11.82 3.12 -16.27
CA GLY A 298 -13.20 3.49 -16.57
C GLY A 298 -14.12 2.27 -16.76
N ALA A 299 -13.68 1.27 -17.52
CA ALA A 299 -14.45 0.04 -17.73
C ALA A 299 -14.71 -0.71 -16.41
N TRP A 300 -13.74 -0.69 -15.48
CA TRP A 300 -13.87 -1.30 -14.16
C TRP A 300 -14.85 -0.55 -13.24
N LEU A 301 -14.74 0.78 -13.16
CA LEU A 301 -15.68 1.58 -12.37
C LEU A 301 -17.12 1.39 -12.87
N ALA A 302 -17.32 1.40 -14.19
CA ALA A 302 -18.62 1.14 -14.77
C ALA A 302 -19.14 -0.29 -14.47
N GLY A 303 -18.26 -1.29 -14.44
CA GLY A 303 -18.62 -2.66 -14.06
C GLY A 303 -19.06 -2.80 -12.61
N ILE A 304 -18.43 -2.08 -11.68
CA ILE A 304 -18.83 -2.04 -10.26
C ILE A 304 -20.23 -1.42 -10.11
N ILE A 305 -20.48 -0.30 -10.81
CA ILE A 305 -21.78 0.39 -10.77
C ILE A 305 -22.87 -0.49 -11.40
N LEU A 306 -22.60 -1.11 -12.55
CA LEU A 306 -23.52 -2.04 -13.20
C LEU A 306 -23.81 -3.27 -12.32
N SER A 307 -22.78 -3.80 -11.64
CA SER A 307 -22.95 -4.85 -10.64
C SER A 307 -23.88 -4.41 -9.52
N SER A 308 -23.67 -3.23 -8.93
CA SER A 308 -24.53 -2.70 -7.86
C SER A 308 -25.99 -2.68 -8.28
N LEU A 309 -26.29 -2.31 -9.53
CA LEU A 309 -27.65 -2.26 -10.05
C LEU A 309 -28.34 -3.59 -10.21
N LEU A 310 -27.63 -4.58 -10.76
CA LEU A 310 -28.16 -5.95 -10.86
C LEU A 310 -28.52 -6.48 -9.47
N LEU A 311 -27.72 -6.12 -8.46
CA LEU A 311 -27.90 -6.53 -7.07
C LEU A 311 -29.11 -5.88 -6.39
N THR A 312 -29.38 -4.60 -6.66
CA THR A 312 -30.44 -3.87 -5.93
C THR A 312 -31.85 -4.24 -6.40
N TYR A 313 -32.07 -4.53 -7.69
CA TYR A 313 -33.42 -4.52 -8.27
C TYR A 313 -33.95 -5.85 -8.79
N TRP A 314 -33.10 -6.80 -9.18
CA TRP A 314 -33.51 -7.91 -10.05
C TRP A 314 -33.47 -9.31 -9.44
N LYS A 315 -33.55 -9.45 -8.09
CA LYS A 315 -33.70 -10.73 -7.32
C LYS A 315 -33.24 -12.00 -8.09
N ALA A 316 -34.14 -12.93 -8.37
CA ALA A 316 -33.80 -14.19 -9.05
C ALA A 316 -33.40 -14.03 -10.54
N PHE A 317 -33.93 -13.01 -11.22
CA PHE A 317 -33.58 -12.73 -12.61
C PHE A 317 -32.12 -12.31 -12.78
N SER A 318 -31.54 -11.69 -11.74
CA SER A 318 -30.13 -11.31 -11.70
C SER A 318 -29.19 -12.51 -11.84
N ILE A 319 -29.58 -13.70 -11.39
CA ILE A 319 -28.77 -14.93 -11.55
C ILE A 319 -28.71 -15.33 -13.02
N VAL A 320 -29.87 -15.33 -13.70
CA VAL A 320 -29.97 -15.68 -15.12
C VAL A 320 -29.19 -14.68 -15.97
N MET A 321 -29.38 -13.38 -15.73
CA MET A 321 -28.61 -12.34 -16.41
C MET A 321 -27.13 -12.42 -16.10
N GLY A 322 -26.75 -12.75 -14.86
CA GLY A 322 -25.36 -12.93 -14.48
C GLY A 322 -24.69 -14.07 -15.24
N LEU A 323 -25.35 -15.21 -15.39
CA LEU A 323 -24.87 -16.34 -16.20
C LEU A 323 -24.76 -15.97 -17.69
N ILE A 324 -25.72 -15.21 -18.23
CA ILE A 324 -25.65 -14.68 -19.59
C ILE A 324 -24.43 -13.76 -19.76
N PHE A 325 -24.18 -12.86 -18.79
CA PHE A 325 -23.02 -11.97 -18.84
C PHE A 325 -21.70 -12.74 -18.77
N ILE A 326 -21.61 -13.76 -17.92
CA ILE A 326 -20.42 -14.62 -17.81
C ILE A 326 -20.17 -15.40 -19.10
N THR A 327 -21.21 -15.97 -19.73
CA THR A 327 -21.06 -16.73 -20.98
C THR A 327 -20.66 -15.83 -22.15
N ILE A 328 -21.26 -14.64 -22.28
CA ILE A 328 -20.87 -13.63 -23.27
C ILE A 328 -19.43 -13.17 -23.02
N ALA A 329 -19.08 -12.87 -21.77
CA ALA A 329 -17.73 -12.47 -21.38
C ALA A 329 -16.69 -13.55 -21.72
N TRP A 330 -16.98 -14.82 -21.39
CA TRP A 330 -16.11 -15.95 -21.69
C TRP A 330 -15.87 -16.12 -23.19
N TRP A 331 -16.92 -15.98 -23.99
CA TRP A 331 -16.84 -16.03 -25.45
C TRP A 331 -16.02 -14.86 -26.02
N LEU A 332 -16.28 -13.64 -25.55
CA LEU A 332 -15.56 -12.43 -25.96
C LEU A 332 -14.07 -12.51 -25.61
N ILE A 333 -13.69 -12.98 -24.42
CA ILE A 333 -12.29 -13.07 -23.99
C ILE A 333 -11.45 -13.91 -24.97
N ARG A 334 -12.05 -14.92 -25.62
CA ARG A 334 -11.37 -15.80 -26.57
C ARG A 334 -11.31 -15.26 -27.99
N ARG A 335 -12.24 -14.39 -28.40
CA ARG A 335 -12.35 -13.89 -29.78
C ARG A 335 -11.99 -12.41 -29.96
N ALA A 336 -12.02 -11.62 -28.89
CA ALA A 336 -11.77 -10.19 -28.91
C ALA A 336 -10.33 -9.86 -29.32
N GLN A 337 -10.18 -9.20 -30.48
CA GLN A 337 -8.91 -8.62 -30.92
C GLN A 337 -8.67 -7.21 -30.38
N SER A 338 -9.74 -6.42 -30.18
CA SER A 338 -9.60 -5.07 -29.64
C SER A 338 -9.38 -5.07 -28.13
N ILE A 339 -8.58 -4.12 -27.64
CA ILE A 339 -8.32 -3.95 -26.20
C ILE A 339 -9.61 -3.55 -25.47
N PHE A 340 -10.44 -2.71 -26.10
CA PHE A 340 -11.73 -2.29 -25.57
C PHE A 340 -12.66 -3.47 -25.33
N SER A 341 -12.88 -4.32 -26.33
CA SER A 341 -13.77 -5.47 -26.19
C SER A 341 -13.28 -6.48 -25.16
N ARG A 342 -11.96 -6.57 -24.92
CA ARG A 342 -11.40 -7.38 -23.84
C ARG A 342 -11.68 -6.79 -22.46
N GLN A 343 -11.50 -5.49 -22.26
CA GLN A 343 -11.83 -4.82 -21.00
C GLN A 343 -13.34 -4.84 -20.73
N PHE A 344 -14.15 -4.70 -21.78
CA PHE A 344 -15.60 -4.87 -21.70
C PHE A 344 -15.99 -6.28 -21.24
N ALA A 345 -15.37 -7.30 -21.81
CA ALA A 345 -15.62 -8.67 -21.38
C ALA A 345 -15.23 -8.91 -19.91
N TYR A 346 -14.15 -8.28 -19.42
CA TYR A 346 -13.79 -8.33 -17.99
C TYR A 346 -14.82 -7.63 -17.10
N CYS A 347 -15.35 -6.50 -17.53
CA CYS A 347 -16.42 -5.80 -16.83
C CYS A 347 -17.69 -6.69 -16.72
N LEU A 348 -18.14 -7.27 -17.84
CA LEU A 348 -19.26 -8.20 -17.86
C LEU A 348 -19.02 -9.44 -16.99
N TRP A 349 -17.79 -9.96 -16.99
CA TRP A 349 -17.41 -11.10 -16.15
C TRP A 349 -17.62 -10.80 -14.67
N VAL A 350 -17.05 -9.70 -14.19
CA VAL A 350 -17.09 -9.32 -12.77
C VAL A 350 -18.52 -9.00 -12.34
N CYS A 351 -19.25 -8.28 -13.18
CA CYS A 351 -20.65 -7.93 -12.96
C CYS A 351 -21.57 -9.17 -12.94
N GLY A 352 -21.38 -10.11 -13.87
CA GLY A 352 -22.17 -11.34 -13.89
C GLY A 352 -21.84 -12.26 -12.71
N GLN A 353 -20.58 -12.33 -12.31
CA GLN A 353 -20.14 -13.12 -11.18
C GLN A 353 -20.68 -12.60 -9.84
N SER A 354 -20.59 -11.30 -9.57
CA SER A 354 -21.13 -10.71 -8.34
C SER A 354 -22.63 -10.94 -8.22
N ALA A 355 -23.37 -10.76 -9.33
CA ALA A 355 -24.80 -11.04 -9.43
C ALA A 355 -25.15 -12.49 -9.07
N VAL A 356 -24.38 -13.46 -9.58
CA VAL A 356 -24.58 -14.89 -9.28
C VAL A 356 -24.24 -15.20 -7.82
N LEU A 357 -23.11 -14.72 -7.30
CA LEU A 357 -22.64 -15.07 -5.96
C LEU A 357 -23.58 -14.53 -4.87
N ILE A 358 -23.95 -13.25 -4.95
CA ILE A 358 -24.75 -12.59 -3.92
C ILE A 358 -26.20 -13.10 -3.94
N HIS A 359 -26.83 -13.30 -5.10
CA HIS A 359 -28.20 -13.84 -5.09
C HIS A 359 -28.24 -15.34 -4.78
N SER A 360 -27.18 -16.09 -5.09
CA SER A 360 -27.05 -17.47 -4.60
C SER A 360 -26.95 -17.50 -3.08
N GLU A 361 -26.23 -16.55 -2.45
CA GLU A 361 -26.24 -16.38 -0.99
C GLU A 361 -27.65 -16.19 -0.43
N MET A 362 -28.42 -15.26 -1.02
CA MET A 362 -29.76 -14.96 -0.54
C MET A 362 -30.70 -16.17 -0.63
N LEU A 363 -30.48 -17.06 -1.60
CA LEU A 363 -31.28 -18.28 -1.80
C LEU A 363 -30.85 -19.44 -0.90
N THR A 364 -29.55 -19.68 -0.75
CA THR A 364 -29.03 -20.85 -0.01
C THR A 364 -28.73 -20.55 1.45
N GLN A 365 -28.63 -19.27 1.83
CA GLN A 365 -28.18 -18.79 3.14
C GLN A 365 -26.85 -19.42 3.62
N SER A 366 -26.04 -19.95 2.69
CA SER A 366 -24.80 -20.65 3.01
C SER A 366 -23.62 -20.01 2.31
N ILE A 367 -22.76 -19.35 3.09
CA ILE A 367 -21.53 -18.71 2.58
C ILE A 367 -20.53 -19.79 2.10
N ALA A 368 -20.53 -20.98 2.70
CA ALA A 368 -19.68 -22.10 2.29
C ALA A 368 -19.98 -22.55 0.86
N PHE A 369 -21.26 -22.56 0.47
CA PHE A 369 -21.65 -22.87 -0.91
C PHE A 369 -21.13 -21.82 -1.91
N ILE A 370 -21.14 -20.54 -1.54
CA ILE A 370 -20.61 -19.45 -2.36
C ILE A 370 -19.10 -19.59 -2.53
N LEU A 371 -18.38 -20.01 -1.48
CA LEU A 371 -16.95 -20.27 -1.58
C LEU A 371 -16.63 -21.34 -2.62
N ILE A 372 -17.44 -22.42 -2.68
CA ILE A 372 -17.30 -23.47 -3.71
C ILE A 372 -17.53 -22.90 -5.11
N LEU A 373 -18.58 -22.10 -5.29
CA LEU A 373 -18.83 -21.40 -6.56
C LEU A 373 -17.66 -20.47 -6.95
N GLN A 374 -17.11 -19.73 -5.99
CA GLN A 374 -15.97 -18.86 -6.20
C GLN A 374 -14.70 -19.64 -6.61
N ILE A 375 -14.44 -20.80 -6.02
CA ILE A 375 -13.34 -21.69 -6.43
C ILE A 375 -13.55 -22.14 -7.88
N GLY A 376 -14.79 -22.46 -8.26
CA GLY A 376 -15.16 -22.74 -9.65
C GLY A 376 -14.82 -21.59 -10.61
N PHE A 377 -15.16 -20.35 -10.25
CA PHE A 377 -14.81 -19.16 -11.04
C PHE A 377 -13.30 -18.92 -11.12
N ILE A 378 -12.55 -19.15 -10.04
CA ILE A 378 -11.07 -19.08 -10.06
C ILE A 378 -10.50 -20.09 -11.05
N LEU A 379 -10.96 -21.35 -11.01
CA LEU A 379 -10.50 -22.38 -11.95
C LEU A 379 -10.84 -22.03 -13.41
N LEU A 380 -12.04 -21.52 -13.66
CA LEU A 380 -12.48 -21.10 -15.00
C LEU A 380 -11.64 -19.91 -15.51
N CYS A 381 -11.34 -18.95 -14.63
CA CYS A 381 -10.46 -17.81 -14.91
C CYS A 381 -9.04 -18.27 -15.29
N LEU A 382 -8.46 -19.20 -14.52
CA LEU A 382 -7.13 -19.75 -14.77
C LEU A 382 -7.08 -20.55 -16.08
N SER A 383 -8.09 -21.40 -16.32
CA SER A 383 -8.25 -22.19 -17.54
C SER A 383 -8.40 -21.31 -18.80
N SER A 384 -9.13 -20.21 -18.68
CA SER A 384 -9.34 -19.26 -19.78
C SER A 384 -8.16 -18.32 -20.03
N ARG A 385 -7.03 -18.51 -19.31
CA ARG A 385 -5.81 -17.70 -19.44
C ARG A 385 -6.08 -16.19 -19.37
N MET A 386 -6.97 -15.78 -18.46
CA MET A 386 -7.35 -14.38 -18.32
C MET A 386 -6.15 -13.54 -17.86
N HIS A 387 -6.27 -12.22 -18.04
CA HIS A 387 -5.19 -11.29 -17.65
C HIS A 387 -4.85 -11.43 -16.16
N TRP A 388 -3.56 -11.31 -15.82
CA TRP A 388 -3.02 -11.55 -14.47
C TRP A 388 -3.74 -10.76 -13.36
N PHE A 389 -4.23 -9.55 -13.67
CA PHE A 389 -4.95 -8.71 -12.73
C PHE A 389 -6.36 -9.24 -12.40
N ILE A 390 -7.05 -9.86 -13.36
CA ILE A 390 -8.35 -10.50 -13.12
C ILE A 390 -8.16 -11.68 -12.17
N ALA A 391 -7.17 -12.53 -12.47
CA ALA A 391 -6.83 -13.65 -11.60
C ALA A 391 -6.48 -13.19 -10.17
N LEU A 392 -5.87 -12.01 -10.00
CA LEU A 392 -5.57 -11.45 -8.67
C LEU A 392 -6.86 -11.10 -7.93
N ILE A 393 -7.78 -10.40 -8.58
CA ILE A 393 -9.07 -10.04 -7.98
C ILE A 393 -9.86 -11.29 -7.59
N GLN A 394 -9.83 -12.34 -8.42
CA GLN A 394 -10.50 -13.60 -8.11
C GLN A 394 -9.91 -14.30 -6.88
N LEU A 395 -8.58 -14.29 -6.73
CA LEU A 395 -7.91 -14.86 -5.56
C LEU A 395 -8.16 -14.02 -4.29
N ILE A 396 -8.20 -12.69 -4.41
CA ILE A 396 -8.54 -11.79 -3.30
C ILE A 396 -9.99 -12.04 -2.84
N ALA A 397 -10.94 -12.12 -3.79
CA ALA A 397 -12.34 -12.43 -3.49
C ALA A 397 -12.51 -13.83 -2.87
N GLY A 398 -11.79 -14.84 -3.39
CA GLY A 398 -11.77 -16.18 -2.81
C GLY A 398 -11.23 -16.21 -1.38
N TYR A 399 -10.16 -15.47 -1.11
CA TYR A 399 -9.64 -15.31 0.24
C TYR A 399 -10.66 -14.62 1.16
N GLY A 400 -11.26 -13.51 0.71
CA GLY A 400 -12.26 -12.78 1.49
C GLY A 400 -13.48 -13.64 1.86
N LEU A 401 -13.98 -14.43 0.91
CA LEU A 401 -15.05 -15.39 1.16
C LEU A 401 -14.60 -16.52 2.11
N ALA A 402 -13.36 -17.01 2.02
CA ALA A 402 -12.85 -18.01 2.96
C ALA A 402 -12.82 -17.45 4.40
N VAL A 403 -12.38 -16.21 4.57
CA VAL A 403 -12.44 -15.52 5.87
C VAL A 403 -13.89 -15.34 6.32
N ALA A 404 -14.80 -14.92 5.44
CA ALA A 404 -16.22 -14.79 5.76
C ALA A 404 -16.86 -16.12 6.19
N THR A 405 -16.53 -17.25 5.54
CA THR A 405 -17.01 -18.58 5.96
C THR A 405 -16.53 -18.97 7.34
N ILE A 406 -15.33 -18.56 7.74
CA ILE A 406 -14.80 -18.78 9.09
C ILE A 406 -15.52 -17.88 10.09
N CYS A 407 -15.82 -16.63 9.71
CA CYS A 407 -16.43 -15.66 10.61
C CYS A 407 -17.92 -15.92 10.90
N PHE A 408 -18.65 -16.37 9.88
CA PHE A 408 -20.11 -16.53 9.94
C PHE A 408 -20.56 -18.01 9.87
N GLY A 409 -19.62 -18.96 9.88
CA GLY A 409 -19.94 -20.37 9.83
C GLY A 409 -20.31 -20.94 11.20
N ASP A 410 -21.38 -21.73 11.25
CA ASP A 410 -21.87 -22.41 12.47
C ASP A 410 -20.86 -23.41 13.08
N LEU A 411 -19.80 -23.77 12.35
CA LEU A 411 -18.78 -24.73 12.76
C LEU A 411 -17.82 -24.21 13.84
N ILE A 412 -17.71 -22.89 14.03
CA ILE A 412 -16.80 -22.25 14.99
C ILE A 412 -17.63 -21.33 15.90
N GLN A 413 -18.51 -21.93 16.70
CA GLN A 413 -19.45 -21.22 17.60
C GLN A 413 -18.79 -20.45 18.76
N ALA A 414 -17.49 -20.59 18.98
CA ALA A 414 -16.79 -19.81 20.00
C ALA A 414 -16.09 -18.62 19.35
N GLU A 415 -16.58 -17.40 19.61
CA GLU A 415 -15.97 -16.12 19.21
C GLU A 415 -14.45 -16.08 19.55
N GLU A 416 -14.03 -16.80 20.59
CA GLU A 416 -12.65 -16.97 21.07
C GLU A 416 -11.67 -17.63 20.06
N ASN A 417 -12.15 -18.40 19.07
CA ASN A 417 -11.28 -19.16 18.14
C ASN A 417 -11.20 -18.57 16.72
N LEU A 418 -11.96 -17.51 16.42
CA LEU A 418 -12.06 -16.93 15.07
C LEU A 418 -10.74 -16.30 14.63
N PHE A 419 -10.10 -15.52 15.51
CA PHE A 419 -8.77 -14.94 15.25
C PHE A 419 -7.73 -16.03 14.94
N LEU A 420 -7.70 -17.09 15.73
CA LEU A 420 -6.79 -18.23 15.53
C LEU A 420 -7.07 -18.95 14.21
N ALA A 421 -8.33 -19.15 13.85
CA ALA A 421 -8.68 -19.81 12.59
C ALA A 421 -8.22 -18.99 11.37
N VAL A 422 -8.43 -17.66 11.36
CA VAL A 422 -8.02 -16.80 10.24
C VAL A 422 -6.50 -16.66 10.16
N THR A 423 -5.81 -16.50 11.30
CA THR A 423 -4.33 -16.48 11.34
C THR A 423 -3.73 -17.82 10.88
N GLY A 424 -4.33 -18.94 11.30
CA GLY A 424 -3.97 -20.28 10.82
C GLY A 424 -4.14 -20.42 9.31
N LEU A 425 -5.28 -19.96 8.75
CA LEU A 425 -5.51 -19.94 7.31
C LEU A 425 -4.43 -19.12 6.58
N ASN A 426 -4.06 -17.94 7.09
CA ASN A 426 -3.03 -17.10 6.50
C ASN A 426 -1.67 -17.81 6.44
N HIS A 427 -1.23 -18.38 7.55
CA HIS A 427 0.06 -19.08 7.60
C HIS A 427 0.06 -20.34 6.72
N LEU A 428 -1.03 -21.12 6.72
CA LEU A 428 -1.17 -22.29 5.84
C LEU A 428 -1.11 -21.92 4.36
N LEU A 429 -1.83 -20.87 3.95
CA LEU A 429 -1.77 -20.38 2.56
C LEU A 429 -0.34 -19.95 2.19
N LEU A 430 0.35 -19.22 3.06
CA LEU A 430 1.74 -18.79 2.82
C LEU A 430 2.71 -19.98 2.73
N ILE A 431 2.51 -21.05 3.51
CA ILE A 431 3.29 -22.29 3.43
C ILE A 431 3.03 -23.00 2.09
N ILE A 432 1.76 -23.17 1.71
CA ILE A 432 1.38 -23.79 0.43
C ILE A 432 1.98 -23.02 -0.74
N LEU A 433 1.93 -21.69 -0.70
CA LEU A 433 2.52 -20.83 -1.72
C LEU A 433 4.04 -20.95 -1.81
N LEU A 434 4.72 -21.15 -0.68
CA LEU A 434 6.17 -21.39 -0.68
C LEU A 434 6.52 -22.76 -1.27
N ILE A 435 5.79 -23.83 -0.91
CA ILE A 435 6.03 -25.19 -1.42
C ILE A 435 5.79 -25.24 -2.94
N THR A 436 4.73 -24.57 -3.40
CA THR A 436 4.36 -24.52 -4.83
C THR A 436 5.14 -23.48 -5.65
N ALA A 437 6.12 -22.79 -5.05
CA ALA A 437 6.93 -21.73 -5.68
C ALA A 437 7.51 -22.14 -7.04
N ALA A 438 8.02 -23.35 -7.16
CA ALA A 438 8.62 -23.83 -8.42
C ALA A 438 7.64 -23.77 -9.61
N TYR A 439 6.36 -24.03 -9.38
CA TYR A 439 5.32 -24.07 -10.41
C TYR A 439 4.83 -22.68 -10.77
N TRP A 440 4.43 -21.87 -9.78
CA TRP A 440 3.84 -20.57 -10.08
C TRP A 440 4.87 -19.53 -10.53
N LEU A 441 6.15 -19.65 -10.17
CA LEU A 441 7.21 -18.77 -10.66
C LEU A 441 7.43 -18.90 -12.18
N GLN A 442 7.22 -20.10 -12.73
CA GLN A 442 7.31 -20.38 -14.17
C GLN A 442 6.01 -20.01 -14.92
N SER A 443 4.91 -19.81 -14.20
CA SER A 443 3.61 -19.50 -14.77
C SER A 443 3.48 -18.05 -15.24
N MET A 444 2.52 -17.79 -16.13
CA MET A 444 2.14 -16.41 -16.51
C MET A 444 1.57 -15.59 -15.34
N TYR A 445 1.13 -16.27 -14.26
CA TYR A 445 0.50 -15.67 -13.09
C TYR A 445 1.48 -15.37 -11.95
N ARG A 446 2.79 -15.39 -12.22
CA ARG A 446 3.83 -15.05 -11.24
C ARG A 446 3.55 -13.75 -10.49
N LYS A 447 3.16 -12.68 -11.20
CA LYS A 447 2.82 -11.39 -10.58
C LYS A 447 1.57 -11.48 -9.71
N THR A 448 0.55 -12.20 -10.18
CA THR A 448 -0.70 -12.45 -9.47
C THR A 448 -0.45 -13.09 -8.11
N VAL A 449 0.31 -14.19 -8.08
CA VAL A 449 0.55 -14.93 -6.84
C VAL A 449 1.33 -14.09 -5.83
N VAL A 450 2.34 -13.32 -6.28
CA VAL A 450 3.12 -12.45 -5.38
C VAL A 450 2.28 -11.30 -4.82
N LEU A 451 1.40 -10.72 -5.63
CA LEU A 451 0.47 -9.69 -5.16
C LEU A 451 -0.58 -10.26 -4.21
N TRP A 452 -1.00 -11.51 -4.41
CA TRP A 452 -1.88 -12.20 -3.49
C TRP A 452 -1.19 -12.50 -2.15
N MET A 453 0.09 -12.90 -2.16
CA MET A 453 0.88 -13.00 -0.93
C MET A 453 0.95 -11.68 -0.17
N LEU A 454 1.16 -10.55 -0.86
CA LEU A 454 1.13 -9.22 -0.23
C LEU A 454 -0.24 -8.90 0.37
N PHE A 455 -1.33 -9.29 -0.30
CA PHE A 455 -2.67 -9.12 0.23
C PHE A 455 -2.93 -9.95 1.50
N ILE A 456 -2.46 -11.21 1.53
CA ILE A 456 -2.55 -12.07 2.74
C ILE A 456 -1.77 -11.44 3.90
N VAL A 457 -0.57 -10.89 3.64
CA VAL A 457 0.20 -10.17 4.67
C VAL A 457 -0.51 -8.90 5.13
N LEU A 458 -1.15 -8.15 4.22
CA LEU A 458 -1.96 -7.00 4.60
C LEU A 458 -3.12 -7.42 5.51
N ALA A 459 -3.83 -8.48 5.15
CA ALA A 459 -4.94 -9.00 5.93
C ALA A 459 -4.49 -9.46 7.33
N SER A 460 -3.31 -10.10 7.47
CA SER A 460 -2.79 -10.50 8.78
C SER A 460 -2.41 -9.31 9.65
N VAL A 461 -1.75 -8.28 9.10
CA VAL A 461 -1.44 -7.03 9.82
C VAL A 461 -2.72 -6.35 10.31
N VAL A 462 -3.73 -6.22 9.45
CA VAL A 462 -5.01 -5.59 9.82
C VAL A 462 -5.71 -6.41 10.90
N LEU A 463 -5.80 -7.73 10.73
CA LEU A 463 -6.44 -8.62 11.70
C LEU A 463 -5.78 -8.52 13.09
N GLN A 464 -4.45 -8.53 13.16
CA GLN A 464 -3.70 -8.44 14.43
C GLN A 464 -4.00 -7.14 15.19
N THR A 465 -4.26 -6.05 14.48
CA THR A 465 -4.62 -4.77 15.14
C THR A 465 -6.08 -4.68 15.53
N LEU A 466 -6.99 -5.21 14.70
CA LEU A 466 -8.42 -5.22 15.01
C LEU A 466 -8.72 -6.12 16.21
N SER A 467 -8.06 -7.28 16.29
CA SER A 467 -8.21 -8.23 17.40
C SER A 467 -7.86 -7.62 18.74
N ASN A 468 -6.72 -6.91 18.81
CA ASN A 468 -6.18 -6.42 20.08
C ASN A 468 -6.87 -5.17 20.62
N ASN A 469 -7.55 -4.40 19.75
CA ASN A 469 -8.07 -3.07 20.10
C ASN A 469 -9.58 -2.99 20.17
N PHE A 470 -10.29 -3.70 19.28
CA PHE A 470 -11.71 -3.48 19.05
C PHE A 470 -12.54 -4.70 19.37
N LEU A 471 -12.02 -5.88 19.01
CA LEU A 471 -12.78 -7.12 19.11
C LEU A 471 -12.58 -7.84 20.44
N TYR A 472 -11.67 -7.37 21.31
CA TYR A 472 -11.32 -7.97 22.61
C TYR A 472 -11.45 -9.49 22.61
N PHE A 473 -10.90 -10.15 21.59
CA PHE A 473 -10.92 -11.60 21.55
C PHE A 473 -10.16 -12.07 22.79
N GLU A 474 -10.87 -12.60 23.78
CA GLU A 474 -10.23 -13.15 24.96
C GLU A 474 -9.21 -14.18 24.50
N GLN A 475 -8.02 -14.10 25.09
CA GLN A 475 -6.91 -14.96 24.74
C GLN A 475 -7.36 -16.41 24.93
N SER A 476 -7.56 -17.10 23.80
CA SER A 476 -8.25 -18.40 23.72
C SER A 476 -7.91 -19.33 24.88
N ASN A 477 -8.92 -20.01 25.43
CA ASN A 477 -8.75 -21.04 26.47
C ASN A 477 -7.85 -22.23 26.06
N SER A 478 -7.40 -22.30 24.80
CA SER A 478 -6.47 -23.32 24.29
C SER A 478 -5.04 -22.78 24.01
N PRO A 479 -4.18 -22.64 25.04
CA PRO A 479 -2.83 -22.08 24.88
C PRO A 479 -1.97 -22.86 23.87
N VAL A 480 -2.22 -24.16 23.71
CA VAL A 480 -1.52 -25.03 22.75
C VAL A 480 -1.82 -24.64 21.29
N ALA A 481 -3.08 -24.36 20.97
CA ALA A 481 -3.48 -23.98 19.61
C ALA A 481 -2.91 -22.61 19.25
N PHE A 482 -2.94 -21.67 20.20
CA PHE A 482 -2.31 -20.35 20.04
C PHE A 482 -0.81 -20.46 19.76
N LEU A 483 -0.09 -21.24 20.57
CA LEU A 483 1.35 -21.45 20.36
C LEU A 483 1.65 -22.08 19.00
N PHE A 484 0.84 -23.05 18.59
CA PHE A 484 1.03 -23.73 17.32
C PHE A 484 0.79 -22.80 16.12
N ILE A 485 -0.32 -22.06 16.13
CA ILE A 485 -0.71 -21.22 15.00
C ILE A 485 0.19 -19.98 14.88
N VAL A 486 0.43 -19.29 15.99
CA VAL A 486 1.13 -17.99 15.99
C VAL A 486 2.65 -18.14 15.89
N TYR A 487 3.23 -19.22 16.42
CA TYR A 487 4.70 -19.38 16.45
C TYR A 487 5.18 -20.58 15.63
N ILE A 488 4.57 -21.76 15.78
CA ILE A 488 5.09 -22.97 15.12
C ILE A 488 4.88 -22.91 13.59
N LEU A 489 3.72 -22.49 13.10
CA LEU A 489 3.48 -22.36 11.65
C LEU A 489 4.47 -21.37 10.98
N PRO A 490 4.72 -20.16 11.51
CA PRO A 490 5.80 -19.30 11.03
C PRO A 490 7.20 -19.93 11.06
N VAL A 491 7.53 -20.68 12.11
CA VAL A 491 8.81 -21.41 12.20
C VAL A 491 8.90 -22.47 11.10
N ILE A 492 7.82 -23.20 10.82
CA ILE A 492 7.75 -24.16 9.70
C ILE A 492 8.01 -23.44 8.38
N TRP A 493 7.34 -22.32 8.13
CA TRP A 493 7.56 -21.52 6.92
C TRP A 493 9.02 -21.10 6.78
N LEU A 494 9.62 -20.61 7.87
CA LEU A 494 10.99 -20.16 7.91
C LEU A 494 11.99 -21.30 7.67
N CYS A 495 11.77 -22.47 8.28
CA CYS A 495 12.57 -23.67 8.06
C CYS A 495 12.50 -24.12 6.60
N LEU A 496 11.30 -24.13 5.99
CA LEU A 496 11.12 -24.44 4.58
C LEU A 496 11.86 -23.45 3.68
N TYR A 497 11.80 -22.15 3.99
CA TYR A 497 12.49 -21.12 3.21
C TYR A 497 14.02 -21.27 3.24
N ILE A 498 14.58 -21.61 4.39
CA ILE A 498 16.03 -21.80 4.56
C ILE A 498 16.53 -23.09 3.91
N THR A 499 15.71 -24.15 4.00
CA THR A 499 16.03 -25.48 3.44
C THR A 499 15.72 -25.60 1.95
N TYR A 500 14.98 -24.65 1.37
CA TYR A 500 14.57 -24.66 -0.04
C TYR A 500 15.74 -24.89 -1.02
N ASP A 501 16.92 -24.32 -0.71
CA ASP A 501 18.13 -24.52 -1.49
C ASP A 501 19.14 -25.39 -0.72
N GLN A 502 18.88 -26.69 -0.68
CA GLN A 502 19.64 -27.68 0.11
C GLN A 502 21.14 -27.74 -0.26
N LYS A 503 21.50 -27.45 -1.51
CA LYS A 503 22.90 -27.57 -2.00
C LYS A 503 23.81 -26.43 -1.58
N TYR A 504 23.29 -25.40 -0.91
CA TYR A 504 24.03 -24.20 -0.55
C TYR A 504 24.29 -24.10 0.97
N LEU A 505 25.55 -24.00 1.38
CA LEU A 505 25.99 -23.91 2.79
C LEU A 505 26.48 -22.49 3.17
N GLY A 506 25.85 -21.44 2.62
CA GLY A 506 26.23 -20.06 2.96
C GLY A 506 25.84 -19.65 4.37
N GLY A 507 26.74 -18.97 5.09
CA GLY A 507 26.50 -18.44 6.45
C GLY A 507 25.33 -17.45 6.55
N GLU A 508 24.89 -16.88 5.43
CA GLU A 508 23.68 -16.05 5.34
C GLU A 508 22.40 -16.76 5.80
N LYS A 509 22.32 -18.09 5.65
CA LYS A 509 21.19 -18.89 6.15
C LYS A 509 21.01 -18.77 7.65
N TRP A 510 22.10 -18.82 8.42
CA TRP A 510 22.08 -18.74 9.87
C TRP A 510 21.73 -17.34 10.37
N LEU A 511 22.21 -16.31 9.67
CA LEU A 511 21.85 -14.91 9.99
C LEU A 511 20.35 -14.66 9.73
N LEU A 512 19.81 -15.17 8.62
CA LEU A 512 18.39 -15.04 8.30
C LEU A 512 17.50 -15.88 9.23
N LEU A 513 17.97 -17.07 9.63
CA LEU A 513 17.33 -17.88 10.67
C LEU A 513 17.21 -17.07 11.96
N LEU A 514 18.32 -16.47 12.41
CA LEU A 514 18.33 -15.66 13.63
C LEU A 514 17.40 -14.46 13.52
N LEU A 515 17.44 -13.70 12.41
CA LEU A 515 16.54 -12.58 12.17
C LEU A 515 15.07 -13.00 12.24
N GLY A 516 14.71 -14.05 11.50
CA GLY A 516 13.33 -14.48 11.43
C GLY A 516 12.84 -15.11 12.73
N MET A 517 13.67 -15.86 13.46
CA MET A 517 13.32 -16.36 14.80
C MET A 517 13.07 -15.23 15.79
N VAL A 518 13.90 -14.18 15.78
CA VAL A 518 13.69 -12.99 16.63
C VAL A 518 12.39 -12.29 16.23
N LEU A 519 12.14 -12.07 14.94
CA LEU A 519 10.90 -11.43 14.49
C LEU A 519 9.66 -12.26 14.79
N ILE A 520 9.73 -13.60 14.70
CA ILE A 520 8.64 -14.50 15.11
C ILE A 520 8.41 -14.39 16.63
N ALA A 521 9.47 -14.41 17.44
CA ALA A 521 9.36 -14.27 18.89
C ALA A 521 8.77 -12.90 19.31
N LEU A 522 9.00 -11.85 18.51
CA LEU A 522 8.40 -10.53 18.69
C LEU A 522 6.99 -10.40 18.11
N GLY A 523 6.47 -11.41 17.42
CA GLY A 523 5.15 -11.37 16.77
C GLY A 523 5.10 -10.53 15.49
N TYR A 524 6.24 -10.33 14.81
CA TYR A 524 6.43 -9.52 13.61
C TYR A 524 6.87 -10.37 12.40
N PHE A 525 6.33 -11.58 12.26
CA PHE A 525 6.66 -12.47 11.15
C PHE A 525 6.35 -11.85 9.77
N GLU A 526 5.30 -11.04 9.68
CA GLU A 526 4.90 -10.28 8.51
C GLU A 526 6.02 -9.35 8.02
N ILE A 527 6.74 -8.72 8.95
CA ILE A 527 7.88 -7.85 8.62
C ILE A 527 8.97 -8.69 7.95
N PHE A 528 9.25 -9.90 8.43
CA PHE A 528 10.21 -10.80 7.79
C PHE A 528 9.78 -11.18 6.36
N LEU A 529 8.51 -11.53 6.15
CA LEU A 529 7.97 -11.82 4.83
C LEU A 529 8.11 -10.64 3.87
N LEU A 530 7.84 -9.42 4.35
CA LEU A 530 8.01 -8.19 3.58
C LEU A 530 9.48 -7.98 3.19
N LEU A 531 10.44 -8.24 4.07
CA LEU A 531 11.86 -8.16 3.74
C LEU A 531 12.26 -9.17 2.65
N VAL A 532 11.72 -10.39 2.69
CA VAL A 532 11.92 -11.41 1.64
C VAL A 532 11.33 -10.94 0.31
N LEU A 533 10.10 -10.41 0.31
CA LEU A 533 9.42 -9.93 -0.89
C LEU A 533 10.09 -8.70 -1.51
N ILE A 534 10.56 -7.75 -0.69
CA ILE A 534 11.36 -6.60 -1.14
C ILE A 534 12.66 -7.08 -1.79
N SER A 535 13.34 -8.04 -1.17
CA SER A 535 14.58 -8.61 -1.68
C SER A 535 14.37 -9.29 -3.04
N TRP A 536 13.32 -10.10 -3.16
CA TRP A 536 12.94 -10.73 -4.42
C TRP A 536 12.57 -9.70 -5.49
N ALA A 537 11.72 -8.72 -5.15
CA ALA A 537 11.25 -7.71 -6.08
C ALA A 537 12.41 -6.83 -6.61
N GLN A 538 13.41 -6.56 -5.77
CA GLN A 538 14.60 -5.82 -6.17
C GLN A 538 15.50 -6.62 -7.13
N VAL A 539 15.79 -7.89 -6.84
CA VAL A 539 16.64 -8.74 -7.69
C VAL A 539 16.00 -9.01 -9.06
N TYR A 540 14.69 -9.23 -9.08
CA TYR A 540 13.94 -9.52 -10.30
C TYR A 540 13.31 -8.29 -10.97
N GLN A 541 13.68 -7.08 -10.54
CA GLN A 541 13.26 -5.80 -11.12
C GLN A 541 11.73 -5.62 -11.21
N GLN A 542 10.98 -6.17 -10.24
CA GLN A 542 9.53 -6.02 -10.15
C GLN A 542 9.18 -4.73 -9.42
N THR A 543 9.13 -3.61 -10.15
CA THR A 543 8.94 -2.26 -9.59
C THR A 543 7.63 -2.10 -8.80
N LEU A 544 6.52 -2.62 -9.33
CA LEU A 544 5.21 -2.55 -8.68
C LEU A 544 5.18 -3.31 -7.36
N VAL A 545 5.66 -4.55 -7.36
CA VAL A 545 5.72 -5.39 -6.14
C VAL A 545 6.60 -4.70 -5.10
N LYS A 546 7.79 -4.21 -5.49
CA LYS A 546 8.68 -3.49 -4.59
C LYS A 546 8.01 -2.27 -3.95
N ALA A 547 7.32 -1.44 -4.76
CA ALA A 547 6.64 -0.26 -4.26
C ALA A 547 5.54 -0.63 -3.26
N LEU A 548 4.69 -1.62 -3.58
CA LEU A 548 3.64 -2.08 -2.69
C LEU A 548 4.19 -2.72 -1.40
N SER A 549 5.29 -3.48 -1.46
CA SER A 549 5.92 -4.05 -0.27
C SER A 549 6.49 -2.97 0.65
N ILE A 550 7.07 -1.88 0.10
CA ILE A 550 7.53 -0.74 0.91
C ILE A 550 6.35 -0.02 1.56
N VAL A 551 5.28 0.24 0.81
CA VAL A 551 4.06 0.85 1.36
C VAL A 551 3.47 -0.01 2.47
N LEU A 552 3.39 -1.32 2.25
CA LEU A 552 2.87 -2.28 3.24
C LEU A 552 3.79 -2.39 4.47
N PHE A 553 5.10 -2.26 4.30
CA PHE A 553 6.05 -2.20 5.41
C PHE A 553 5.85 -0.94 6.26
N ILE A 554 5.69 0.22 5.64
CA ILE A 554 5.38 1.48 6.35
C ILE A 554 4.03 1.36 7.06
N PHE A 555 3.02 0.82 6.36
CA PHE A 555 1.69 0.58 6.92
C PHE A 555 1.75 -0.39 8.12
N SER A 556 2.51 -1.48 8.04
CA SER A 556 2.68 -2.43 9.14
C SER A 556 3.29 -1.76 10.37
N LEU A 557 4.33 -0.94 10.20
CA LEU A 557 4.88 -0.15 11.30
C LEU A 557 3.84 0.82 11.87
N TRP A 558 3.11 1.54 11.03
CA TRP A 558 2.04 2.44 11.46
C TRP A 558 0.93 1.71 12.23
N MET A 559 0.52 0.53 11.79
CA MET A 559 -0.48 -0.29 12.48
C MET A 559 0.02 -0.76 13.86
N LEU A 560 1.33 -0.98 14.06
CA LEU A 560 1.90 -1.23 15.39
C LEU A 560 1.70 -0.04 16.34
N TYR A 561 1.61 1.20 15.84
CA TYR A 561 1.26 2.35 16.68
C TYR A 561 -0.07 2.11 17.38
N TYR A 562 -1.07 1.69 16.61
CA TYR A 562 -2.43 1.52 17.10
C TYR A 562 -2.63 0.27 17.93
N ASN A 563 -1.76 -0.74 17.89
CA ASN A 563 -1.91 -1.94 18.71
C ASN A 563 -1.77 -1.63 20.22
N LEU A 564 -2.88 -1.37 20.92
CA LEU A 564 -2.92 -0.89 22.31
C LEU A 564 -2.45 -1.95 23.32
N GLY A 565 -2.43 -3.22 22.94
CA GLY A 565 -1.97 -4.32 23.80
C GLY A 565 -0.48 -4.27 24.16
N LEU A 566 0.34 -3.49 23.44
CA LEU A 566 1.76 -3.30 23.74
C LEU A 566 2.02 -1.86 24.18
N SER A 567 2.79 -1.68 25.26
CA SER A 567 3.23 -0.35 25.68
C SER A 567 4.10 0.30 24.61
N PHE A 568 4.02 1.63 24.47
CA PHE A 568 4.84 2.38 23.51
C PHE A 568 6.35 2.16 23.74
N LEU A 569 6.78 1.98 24.99
CA LEU A 569 8.16 1.65 25.34
C LEU A 569 8.57 0.29 24.75
N LEU A 570 7.73 -0.73 24.93
CA LEU A 570 7.99 -2.07 24.39
C LEU A 570 8.05 -2.03 22.86
N LYS A 571 7.09 -1.36 22.21
CA LYS A 571 7.09 -1.15 20.74
C LYS A 571 8.39 -0.47 20.28
N SER A 572 8.79 0.61 20.95
CA SER A 572 10.04 1.30 20.65
C SER A 572 11.23 0.35 20.74
N LEU A 573 11.34 -0.42 21.82
CA LEU A 573 12.45 -1.33 22.07
C LEU A 573 12.49 -2.48 21.05
N THR A 574 11.36 -3.09 20.72
CA THR A 574 11.31 -4.20 19.75
C THR A 574 11.65 -3.73 18.34
N ILE A 575 11.20 -2.53 17.95
CA ILE A 575 11.56 -1.89 16.68
C ILE A 575 13.07 -1.53 16.67
N LEU A 576 13.61 -1.02 17.78
CA LEU A 576 15.04 -0.71 17.91
C LEU A 576 15.90 -1.96 17.68
N LEU A 577 15.60 -3.04 18.42
CA LEU A 577 16.32 -4.30 18.34
C LEU A 577 16.27 -4.87 16.92
N SER A 578 15.09 -4.81 16.27
CA SER A 578 14.92 -5.25 14.88
C SER A 578 15.80 -4.45 13.92
N GLY A 579 15.85 -3.13 14.06
CA GLY A 579 16.69 -2.25 13.25
C GLY A 579 18.19 -2.50 13.45
N VAL A 580 18.65 -2.59 14.69
CA VAL A 580 20.06 -2.87 15.04
C VAL A 580 20.49 -4.23 14.53
N LEU A 581 19.66 -5.26 14.73
CA LEU A 581 19.92 -6.62 14.27
C LEU A 581 20.02 -6.65 12.74
N LEU A 582 19.12 -5.97 12.02
CA LEU A 582 19.16 -5.88 10.56
C LEU A 582 20.44 -5.19 10.05
N LEU A 583 20.88 -4.11 10.71
CA LEU A 583 22.16 -3.46 10.40
C LEU A 583 23.37 -4.37 10.69
N GLY A 584 23.35 -5.10 11.81
CA GLY A 584 24.38 -6.08 12.14
C GLY A 584 24.51 -7.17 11.08
N ILE A 585 23.39 -7.75 10.65
CA ILE A 585 23.37 -8.78 9.60
C ILE A 585 23.88 -8.22 8.28
N THR A 586 23.38 -7.05 7.84
CA THR A 586 23.82 -6.45 6.57
C THR A 586 25.30 -6.09 6.58
N TRP A 587 25.85 -5.69 7.73
CA TRP A 587 27.29 -5.49 7.89
C TRP A 587 28.08 -6.78 7.70
N VAL A 588 27.66 -7.89 8.33
CA VAL A 588 28.30 -9.20 8.15
C VAL A 588 28.22 -9.66 6.69
N LEU A 589 27.03 -9.56 6.06
CA LEU A 589 26.82 -9.94 4.66
C LEU A 589 27.68 -9.09 3.70
N SER A 590 27.84 -7.80 3.99
CA SER A 590 28.69 -6.91 3.17
C SER A 590 30.17 -7.34 3.21
N LYS A 591 30.69 -7.75 4.38
CA LYS A 591 32.07 -8.25 4.53
C LYS A 591 32.31 -9.56 3.80
N VAL A 592 31.34 -10.48 3.85
CA VAL A 592 31.41 -11.77 3.15
C VAL A 592 31.50 -11.55 1.63
N ASN A 593 30.72 -10.60 1.09
CA ASN A 593 30.78 -10.26 -0.32
C ASN A 593 32.11 -9.63 -0.75
N VAL A 594 32.71 -8.74 0.06
CA VAL A 594 34.00 -8.13 -0.27
C VAL A 594 35.13 -9.17 -0.33
N LYS A 595 35.14 -10.15 0.59
CA LYS A 595 36.16 -11.21 0.62
C LYS A 595 36.15 -12.10 -0.63
N GLN A 596 35.00 -12.28 -1.27
CA GLN A 596 34.89 -13.13 -2.48
C GLN A 596 35.19 -12.37 -3.78
N VAL A 597 35.12 -11.03 -3.78
CA VAL A 597 35.50 -10.20 -4.93
C VAL A 597 37.01 -9.89 -4.92
N GLY A 598 37.65 -9.84 -3.75
CA GLY A 598 39.11 -9.66 -3.64
C GLY A 598 39.93 -10.95 -3.65
N GLY A 599 39.28 -12.11 -3.84
CA GLY A 599 39.91 -13.43 -3.91
C GLY A 599 39.71 -14.15 -5.25
N ALA A 600 39.23 -13.42 -6.26
CA ALA A 600 39.23 -13.78 -7.67
C ALA A 600 40.13 -12.77 -8.39
#